data_AF-A0A0A0BRK5-F1
#
_entry.id   AF-A0A0A0BRK5-F1
#
_cell.length_a   1.000
_cell.length_b   1.000
_cell.length_c   1.000
_cell.angle_alpha   90.00
_cell.angle_beta   90.00
_cell.angle_gamma   90.00
#
_symmetry.space_group_name_H-M   'P 1'
#
loop_
_entity.id
_entity.type
_entity.pdbx_description
1 polymer ?
#
loop_
_entity_poly.entity_id
_entity_poly.type
_entity_poly.pdbx_seq_one_letter_code
_entity_poly.pdbx_strand_id
1 'polypeptide(L)'
;VGADGDANSAIAVDLSSANVATVAGNLTVSTFDGTDWSTGADLDFSSHAGAQAAITAIDAEIGNVSQARAELGAYQNRFEHTIKNINVAVENLSASESRIRDTDMASEMVQFTRAQILSQAGTAMLAQANQIPQGVLSLLR
;
A
#
# COMPACT_ATOMS: atom_id res chain seq x y z
N VAL A 1 40.43 14.84 -41.88
CA VAL A 1 41.07 15.06 -40.56
C VAL A 1 41.28 13.67 -39.96
N GLY A 2 42.46 13.12 -40.16
CA GLY A 2 42.78 11.72 -39.89
C GLY A 2 44.24 11.61 -39.47
N ALA A 3 44.57 10.53 -38.77
CA ALA A 3 45.77 10.32 -37.95
C ALA A 3 47.12 10.29 -38.70
N ASP A 4 47.18 10.73 -39.95
CA ASP A 4 48.39 10.78 -40.74
C ASP A 4 48.94 12.22 -40.70
N GLY A 5 50.09 12.38 -40.03
CA GLY A 5 50.74 13.65 -39.71
C GLY A 5 51.31 14.43 -40.90
N ASP A 6 50.73 14.27 -42.09
CA ASP A 6 51.07 15.06 -43.27
C ASP A 6 50.52 16.48 -43.13
N ALA A 7 51.34 17.48 -43.47
CA ALA A 7 51.00 18.91 -43.29
C ALA A 7 49.70 19.36 -44.00
N ASN A 8 49.21 18.58 -44.97
CA ASN A 8 47.99 18.83 -45.72
C ASN A 8 46.71 18.24 -45.07
N SER A 9 46.86 17.43 -44.02
CA SER A 9 45.77 16.74 -43.29
C SER A 9 45.41 17.40 -41.95
N ALA A 10 46.16 18.43 -41.55
CA ALA A 10 45.97 19.18 -40.32
C ALA A 10 45.19 20.49 -40.57
N ILE A 11 44.17 20.75 -39.75
CA ILE A 11 43.56 22.07 -39.70
C ILE A 11 44.53 23.00 -38.97
N ALA A 12 45.24 23.84 -39.70
CA ALA A 12 46.06 24.90 -39.10
C ALA A 12 45.14 26.03 -38.64
N VAL A 13 45.03 26.22 -37.33
CA VAL A 13 44.33 27.37 -36.74
C VAL A 13 45.38 28.39 -36.29
N ASP A 14 45.45 29.52 -36.99
CA ASP A 14 46.30 30.64 -36.59
C ASP A 14 45.63 31.40 -35.43
N LEU A 15 46.27 31.36 -34.27
CA LEU A 15 45.82 31.99 -33.02
C LEU A 15 46.69 33.20 -32.65
N SER A 16 47.61 33.63 -33.51
CA SER A 16 48.58 34.69 -33.21
C SER A 16 47.93 36.05 -32.93
N SER A 17 46.74 36.30 -33.51
CA SER A 17 45.91 37.48 -33.25
C SER A 17 44.74 37.22 -32.29
N ALA A 18 44.58 35.99 -31.79
CA ALA A 18 43.50 35.64 -30.88
C ALA A 18 43.87 36.03 -29.44
N ASN A 19 42.98 36.70 -28.72
CA ASN A 19 43.16 36.91 -27.29
C ASN A 19 42.99 35.56 -26.58
N VAL A 20 44.10 34.87 -26.34
CA VAL A 20 44.16 33.54 -25.72
C VAL A 20 43.43 33.53 -24.37
N ALA A 21 43.45 34.65 -23.63
CA ALA A 21 42.73 34.77 -22.37
C ALA A 21 41.20 34.74 -22.55
N THR A 22 40.68 35.37 -23.60
CA THR A 22 39.24 35.35 -23.91
C THR A 22 38.80 34.00 -24.46
N VAL A 23 39.61 33.38 -25.31
CA VAL A 23 39.29 32.05 -25.89
C VAL A 23 39.33 30.97 -24.81
N ALA A 24 40.32 31.01 -23.90
CA ALA A 24 40.39 30.09 -22.77
C ALA A 24 39.22 30.31 -21.78
N GLY A 25 38.81 31.56 -21.54
CA GLY A 25 37.65 31.88 -20.71
C GLY A 25 36.31 31.44 -21.32
N ASN A 26 36.20 31.39 -22.64
CA ASN A 26 34.98 30.98 -23.36
C ASN A 26 34.95 29.49 -23.74
N LEU A 27 36.07 28.78 -23.61
CA LEU A 27 36.22 27.33 -23.71
C LEU A 27 36.10 26.67 -22.33
N THR A 28 35.26 27.20 -21.44
CA THR A 28 34.70 26.40 -20.37
C THR A 28 33.83 25.32 -21.01
N VAL A 29 34.46 24.24 -21.46
CA VAL A 29 33.83 22.93 -21.48
C VAL A 29 33.40 22.74 -20.04
N SER A 30 32.13 22.99 -19.76
CA SER A 30 31.46 22.34 -18.66
C SER A 30 31.59 20.85 -18.98
N THR A 31 32.70 20.28 -18.52
CA THR A 31 32.79 18.86 -18.29
C THR A 31 31.54 18.51 -17.50
N PHE A 32 30.88 17.41 -17.87
CA PHE A 32 30.00 16.70 -16.95
C PHE A 32 30.87 16.24 -15.77
N ASP A 33 31.29 17.20 -14.96
CA ASP A 33 31.92 16.97 -13.69
C ASP A 33 30.78 16.62 -12.74
N GLY A 34 30.96 15.59 -11.92
CA GLY A 34 29.92 15.04 -11.04
C GLY A 34 29.47 15.99 -9.92
N THR A 35 29.80 17.28 -10.05
CA THR A 35 29.44 18.41 -9.20
C THR A 35 28.01 18.91 -9.47
N ASP A 36 27.41 18.52 -10.60
CA ASP A 36 25.99 18.77 -10.93
C ASP A 36 25.02 17.85 -10.14
N TRP A 37 25.54 17.01 -9.23
CA TRP A 37 24.71 16.40 -8.20
C TRP A 37 24.49 17.42 -7.07
N SER A 38 23.31 18.04 -7.10
CA SER A 38 22.80 19.15 -6.28
C SER A 38 22.87 19.07 -4.72
N THR A 39 23.71 18.24 -4.12
CA THR A 39 24.12 18.45 -2.72
C THR A 39 25.24 19.50 -2.73
N GLY A 40 24.94 20.74 -2.32
CA GLY A 40 25.79 21.94 -2.48
C GLY A 40 27.16 21.96 -1.80
N ALA A 41 27.95 20.90 -1.91
CA ALA A 41 29.36 20.85 -1.61
C ALA A 41 30.02 19.89 -2.63
N ASP A 42 30.89 20.42 -3.49
CA ASP A 42 31.86 19.59 -4.21
C ASP A 42 32.59 18.73 -3.18
N LEU A 43 32.34 17.42 -3.20
CA LEU A 43 32.98 16.48 -2.29
C LEU A 43 34.44 16.30 -2.74
N ASP A 44 35.30 17.22 -2.33
CA ASP A 44 36.74 17.16 -2.60
C ASP A 44 37.47 16.35 -1.53
N PHE A 45 38.16 15.28 -1.95
CA PHE A 45 39.00 14.46 -1.06
C PHE A 45 40.51 14.70 -1.26
N SER A 46 40.90 15.64 -2.11
CA SER A 46 42.30 15.92 -2.45
C SER A 46 43.04 16.69 -1.36
N SER A 47 42.32 17.37 -0.47
CA SER A 47 42.86 18.14 0.65
C SER A 47 42.30 17.67 1.99
N HIS A 48 43.06 17.85 3.07
CA HIS A 48 42.60 17.49 4.42
C HIS A 48 41.32 18.25 4.81
N ALA A 49 41.23 19.53 4.45
CA ALA A 49 40.06 20.35 4.71
C ALA A 49 38.84 19.92 3.87
N GLY A 50 39.04 19.60 2.58
CA GLY A 50 37.97 19.08 1.71
C GLY A 50 37.42 17.76 2.23
N ALA A 51 38.30 16.82 2.59
CA ALA A 51 37.89 15.52 3.12
C ALA A 51 37.08 15.65 4.41
N GLN A 52 37.43 16.59 5.30
CA GLN A 52 36.67 16.84 6.52
C GLN A 52 35.29 17.48 6.26
N ALA A 53 35.20 18.37 5.26
CA ALA A 53 33.93 18.93 4.82
C ALA A 53 33.03 17.86 4.18
N ALA A 54 33.61 16.99 3.34
CA ALA A 54 32.90 15.88 2.71
C ALA A 54 32.35 14.88 3.74
N ILE A 55 33.13 14.52 4.77
CA ILE A 55 32.66 13.67 5.88
C ILE A 55 31.46 14.32 6.58
N THR A 56 31.55 15.62 6.87
CA THR A 56 30.47 16.34 7.55
C THR A 56 29.18 16.37 6.71
N ALA A 57 29.29 16.57 5.39
CA ALA A 57 28.16 16.55 4.47
C ALA A 57 27.53 15.15 4.38
N ILE A 58 28.35 14.10 4.31
CA ILE A 58 27.89 12.70 4.31
C ILE A 58 27.19 12.36 5.63
N ASP A 59 27.74 12.77 6.78
CA ASP A 59 27.11 12.53 8.09
C ASP A 59 25.74 13.20 8.21
N ALA A 60 25.61 14.42 7.68
CA ALA A 60 24.33 15.11 7.62
C ALA A 60 23.30 14.34 6.77
N GLU A 61 23.72 13.84 5.61
CA GLU A 61 22.83 13.09 4.72
C GLU A 61 22.49 11.69 5.28
N ILE A 62 23.44 11.03 5.95
CA ILE A 62 23.18 9.81 6.72
C ILE A 62 22.15 10.09 7.83
N GLY A 63 22.23 11.24 8.47
CA GLY A 63 21.25 11.73 9.44
C GLY A 63 19.85 11.82 8.82
N ASN A 64 19.73 12.46 7.66
CA ASN A 64 18.47 12.60 6.92
C ASN A 64 17.87 11.23 6.56
N VAL A 65 18.67 10.32 5.99
CA VAL A 65 18.23 8.96 5.63
C VAL A 65 17.84 8.16 6.87
N SER A 66 18.54 8.35 7.99
CA SER A 66 18.22 7.68 9.26
C SER A 66 16.92 8.20 9.86
N GLN A 67 16.65 9.50 9.76
CA GLN A 67 15.37 10.09 10.15
C GLN A 67 14.22 9.53 9.31
N ALA A 68 14.37 9.51 7.98
CA ALA A 68 13.36 8.92 7.10
C ALA A 68 13.10 7.43 7.44
N ARG A 69 14.15 6.66 7.75
CA ARG A 69 14.00 5.26 8.22
C ARG A 69 13.26 5.15 9.55
N ALA A 70 13.53 6.06 10.50
CA ALA A 70 12.83 6.09 11.78
C ALA A 70 11.33 6.38 11.60
N GLU A 71 10.98 7.33 10.72
CA GLU A 71 9.59 7.64 10.39
C GLU A 71 8.88 6.44 9.74
N LEU A 72 9.52 5.77 8.78
CA LEU A 72 8.99 4.54 8.20
C LEU A 72 8.78 3.44 9.25
N GLY A 73 9.70 3.29 10.20
CA GLY A 73 9.55 2.37 11.34
C GLY A 73 8.35 2.74 12.23
N ALA A 74 8.12 4.03 12.48
CA ALA A 74 6.96 4.49 13.22
C ALA A 74 5.64 4.19 12.48
N TYR A 75 5.60 4.41 11.16
CA TYR A 75 4.45 4.06 10.34
C TYR A 75 4.19 2.55 10.32
N GLN A 76 5.23 1.72 10.24
CA GLN A 76 5.10 0.25 10.32
C GLN A 76 4.48 -0.18 11.65
N ASN A 77 4.96 0.36 12.79
CA ASN A 77 4.37 0.07 14.11
C ASN A 77 2.89 0.47 14.15
N ARG A 78 2.55 1.64 13.62
CA ARG A 78 1.16 2.11 13.54
C ARG A 78 0.30 1.19 12.67
N PHE A 79 0.81 0.72 11.52
CA PHE A 79 0.11 -0.24 10.69
C PHE A 79 -0.08 -1.58 11.40
N GLU A 80 0.94 -2.09 12.09
CA GLU A 80 0.83 -3.34 12.84
C GLU A 80 -0.22 -3.25 13.95
N HIS A 81 -0.24 -2.15 14.71
CA HIS A 81 -1.28 -1.90 15.72
C HIS A 81 -2.68 -1.76 15.10
N THR A 82 -2.78 -1.06 13.96
CA THR A 82 -4.05 -0.89 13.25
C THR A 82 -4.58 -2.22 12.74
N ILE A 83 -3.72 -3.05 12.16
CA ILE A 83 -4.06 -4.40 11.68
C ILE A 83 -4.53 -5.28 12.85
N LYS A 84 -3.80 -5.28 13.98
CA LYS A 84 -4.21 -6.03 15.17
C LYS A 84 -5.59 -5.59 15.68
N ASN A 85 -5.84 -4.28 15.73
CA ASN A 85 -7.15 -3.75 16.12
C ASN A 85 -8.25 -4.16 15.15
N ILE A 86 -8.02 -4.03 13.84
CA ILE A 86 -8.98 -4.44 12.80
C ILE A 86 -9.29 -5.93 12.90
N ASN A 87 -8.29 -6.80 13.10
CA ASN A 87 -8.53 -8.24 13.25
C ASN A 87 -9.44 -8.55 14.45
N VAL A 88 -9.22 -7.89 15.59
CA VAL A 88 -10.12 -8.01 16.76
C VAL A 88 -11.52 -7.49 16.44
N ALA A 89 -11.64 -6.37 15.73
CA ALA A 89 -12.93 -5.85 15.31
C ALA A 89 -13.66 -6.81 14.35
N VAL A 90 -12.95 -7.43 13.41
CA VAL A 90 -13.49 -8.43 12.48
C VAL A 90 -13.95 -9.68 13.21
N GLU A 91 -13.17 -10.18 14.17
CA GLU A 91 -13.56 -11.32 15.00
C GLU A 91 -14.85 -11.03 15.79
N ASN A 92 -14.91 -9.86 16.44
CA ASN A 92 -16.09 -9.44 17.18
C ASN A 92 -17.32 -9.24 16.29
N LEU A 93 -17.13 -8.67 15.08
CA LEU A 93 -18.20 -8.46 14.12
C LEU A 93 -18.72 -9.79 13.58
N SER A 94 -17.83 -10.71 13.18
CA SER A 94 -18.19 -12.06 12.72
C SER A 94 -18.93 -12.85 13.79
N ALA A 95 -18.47 -12.80 15.04
CA ALA A 95 -19.16 -13.43 16.16
C ALA A 95 -20.54 -12.81 16.45
N SER A 96 -20.70 -11.51 16.19
CA SER A 96 -21.99 -10.83 16.33
C SER A 96 -22.93 -11.16 15.18
N GLU A 97 -22.42 -11.22 13.95
CA GLU A 97 -23.17 -11.63 12.76
C GLU A 97 -23.64 -13.08 12.87
N SER A 98 -22.76 -14.00 13.29
CA SER A 98 -23.14 -15.40 13.54
C SER A 98 -24.25 -15.49 14.57
N ARG A 99 -24.17 -14.72 15.66
CA ARG A 99 -25.23 -14.69 16.68
C ARG A 99 -26.55 -14.19 16.11
N ILE A 100 -26.55 -13.09 15.37
CA ILE A 100 -27.76 -12.54 14.74
C ILE A 100 -28.36 -13.55 13.76
N ARG A 101 -27.54 -14.12 12.88
CA ARG A 101 -27.97 -15.10 11.88
C ARG A 101 -28.54 -16.36 12.51
N ASP A 102 -27.88 -16.88 13.55
CA ASP A 102 -28.34 -18.08 14.25
C ASP A 102 -29.63 -17.80 15.05
N THR A 103 -29.76 -16.62 15.68
CA THR A 103 -31.01 -16.25 16.38
C THR A 103 -32.17 -16.07 15.41
N ASP A 104 -31.92 -15.44 14.26
CA ASP A 104 -32.94 -15.21 13.25
C ASP A 104 -33.38 -16.53 12.60
N MET A 105 -32.42 -17.39 12.24
CA MET A 105 -32.69 -18.73 11.72
C MET A 105 -33.45 -19.58 12.74
N ALA A 106 -33.07 -19.54 14.02
CA ALA A 106 -33.79 -20.26 15.08
C ALA A 106 -35.24 -19.77 15.20
N SER A 107 -35.46 -18.45 15.14
CA SER A 107 -36.81 -17.87 15.19
C SER A 107 -37.68 -18.28 14.00
N GLU A 108 -37.10 -18.30 12.79
CA GLU A 108 -37.78 -18.71 11.57
C GLU A 108 -38.08 -20.22 11.58
N MET A 109 -37.14 -21.04 12.07
CA MET A 109 -37.35 -22.49 12.21
C MET A 109 -38.45 -22.82 13.22
N VAL A 110 -38.58 -22.05 14.30
CA VAL A 110 -39.71 -22.17 15.24
C VAL A 110 -41.02 -21.79 14.57
N GLN A 111 -41.05 -20.70 13.80
CA GLN A 111 -42.25 -20.28 13.07
C GLN A 111 -42.65 -21.30 12.01
N PHE A 112 -41.69 -21.79 11.21
CA PHE A 112 -41.88 -22.84 10.22
C PHE A 112 -42.41 -24.13 10.87
N THR A 113 -41.80 -24.58 11.97
CA THR A 113 -42.25 -25.77 12.70
C THR A 113 -43.66 -25.58 13.26
N ARG A 114 -43.97 -24.40 13.81
CA ARG A 114 -45.32 -24.07 14.29
C ARG A 114 -46.33 -24.12 13.15
N ALA A 115 -46.01 -23.55 12.00
CA ALA A 115 -46.87 -23.58 10.81
C ALA A 115 -47.08 -25.02 10.30
N GLN A 116 -46.03 -25.83 10.27
CA GLN A 116 -46.07 -27.25 9.90
C GLN A 116 -46.98 -28.05 10.85
N ILE A 117 -46.81 -27.87 12.16
CA ILE A 117 -47.64 -28.52 13.19
C ILE A 117 -49.09 -28.05 13.06
N LEU A 118 -49.34 -26.76 12.83
CA LEU A 118 -50.70 -26.23 12.67
C LEU A 118 -51.39 -26.78 11.42
N SER A 119 -50.66 -26.95 10.32
CA SER A 119 -51.17 -27.58 9.09
C SER A 119 -51.53 -29.05 9.32
N GLN A 120 -50.64 -29.84 9.95
CA GLN A 120 -50.91 -31.24 10.28
C GLN A 120 -52.03 -31.40 11.33
N ALA A 121 -52.08 -30.53 12.34
CA ALA A 121 -53.16 -30.50 13.31
C ALA A 121 -54.48 -30.08 12.67
N GLY A 122 -54.47 -29.13 11.73
CA GLY A 122 -55.64 -28.70 10.99
C GLY A 122 -56.25 -29.84 10.15
N THR A 123 -55.42 -30.62 9.46
CA THR A 123 -55.89 -31.79 8.70
C THR A 123 -56.41 -32.90 9.61
N ALA A 124 -55.71 -33.21 10.71
CA ALA A 124 -56.16 -34.19 11.69
C ALA A 124 -57.45 -33.75 12.43
N MET A 125 -57.58 -32.48 12.78
CA MET A 125 -58.77 -31.90 13.41
C MET A 125 -59.95 -31.87 12.45
N LEU A 126 -59.74 -31.56 11.17
CA LEU A 126 -60.80 -31.68 10.15
C LEU A 126 -61.24 -33.14 9.97
N ALA A 127 -60.31 -34.09 9.95
CA ALA A 127 -60.65 -35.52 9.88
C ALA A 127 -61.47 -35.96 11.10
N GLN A 128 -61.07 -35.55 12.31
CA GLN A 128 -61.81 -35.84 13.54
C GLN A 128 -63.19 -35.16 13.56
N ALA A 129 -63.27 -33.88 13.17
CA ALA A 129 -64.52 -33.13 13.09
C ALA A 129 -65.52 -33.74 12.10
N ASN A 130 -65.04 -34.33 11.00
CA ASN A 130 -65.88 -35.05 10.04
C ASN A 130 -66.35 -36.42 10.55
N GLN A 131 -65.63 -37.08 11.46
CA GLN A 131 -66.01 -38.38 12.03
C GLN A 131 -66.97 -38.27 13.22
N ILE A 132 -66.89 -37.18 14.01
CA ILE A 132 -67.78 -36.92 15.15
C ILE A 132 -69.28 -37.01 14.78
N PRO A 133 -69.80 -36.35 13.72
CA PRO A 133 -71.23 -36.39 13.40
C PRO A 133 -71.72 -37.79 12.99
N GLN A 134 -70.87 -38.66 12.44
CA GLN A 134 -71.25 -40.04 12.12
C GLN A 134 -71.40 -40.91 13.37
N GLY A 135 -70.58 -40.68 14.40
CA GLY A 135 -70.74 -41.36 15.70
C GLY A 135 -72.02 -40.95 16.44
N VAL A 136 -72.45 -39.70 16.29
CA VAL A 136 -73.72 -39.23 16.90
C VAL A 136 -74.93 -39.82 16.18
N LEU A 137 -74.87 -39.98 14.86
CA LEU A 137 -75.94 -40.64 14.08
C LEU A 137 -76.06 -42.15 14.39
N SER A 138 -75.00 -42.81 14.84
CA SER A 138 -75.10 -44.21 15.31
C SER A 138 -75.74 -44.33 16.69
N LEU A 139 -75.77 -43.26 17.49
CA LEU A 139 -76.44 -43.20 18.80
C LEU A 139 -77.92 -42.81 18.69
N LEU A 140 -78.36 -42.34 17.52
CA LEU A 140 -79.76 -41.98 17.21
C LEU A 140 -80.51 -43.08 16.43
N ARG A 141 -79.92 -44.26 16.29
CA ARG A 141 -80.53 -45.46 15.69
C ARG A 141 -80.74 -46.52 16.76
#